data_AF-A0A963HIJ0-F1
#
_entry.id   AF-A0A963HIJ0-F1
#
_cell.length_a   1.000
_cell.length_b   1.000
_cell.length_c   1.000
_cell.angle_alpha   90.00
_cell.angle_beta   90.00
_cell.angle_gamma   90.00
#
_symmetry.space_group_name_H-M   'P 1'
#
loop_
_entity.id
_entity.type
_entity.pdbx_description
1 polymer ?
#
loop_
_entity_poly.entity_id
_entity_poly.type
_entity_poly.pdbx_seq_one_letter_code
_entity_poly.pdbx_strand_id
1 'polypeptide(L)' 'MNHDLGIRSMNPARIIDEHSPAYIPIPDEQAAETCLAWPVAERRAAQWLEENRAALDSSNAYIEDHGLPLAPFRNF' A
#
# COMPACT_ATOMS: atom_id res chain seq x y z
N MET A 1 4.48 -15.43 16.52
CA MET A 1 3.01 -15.29 16.45
C MET A 1 2.71 -13.88 16.02
N ASN A 2 2.41 -13.66 14.74
CA ASN A 2 1.81 -12.44 14.21
C ASN A 2 1.03 -12.87 12.96
N HIS A 3 -0.18 -13.35 13.21
CA HIS A 3 -1.19 -13.59 12.19
C HIS A 3 -1.77 -12.23 11.82
N ASP A 4 -1.20 -11.50 10.86
CA ASP A 4 -1.93 -10.39 10.22
C ASP A 4 -1.29 -9.88 8.92
N LEU A 5 -1.09 -10.73 7.90
CA LEU A 5 -0.80 -10.23 6.55
C LEU A 5 -1.55 -11.00 5.44
N GLY A 6 -2.67 -11.65 5.81
CA GLY A 6 -3.47 -12.47 4.89
C GLY A 6 -4.23 -11.69 3.82
N ILE A 7 -4.37 -10.36 3.93
CA ILE A 7 -5.23 -9.58 3.02
C ILE A 7 -4.51 -8.39 2.35
N ARG A 8 -3.47 -7.80 2.96
CA ARG A 8 -2.64 -6.75 2.33
C ARG A 8 -1.62 -7.27 1.31
N SER A 9 -1.46 -8.59 1.21
CA SER A 9 -0.53 -9.28 0.30
C SER A 9 -1.26 -10.05 -0.80
N MET A 10 -2.43 -9.58 -1.26
CA MET A 10 -3.09 -10.19 -2.42
C MET A 10 -2.55 -9.57 -3.71
N ASN A 11 -1.31 -9.95 -4.04
CA ASN A 11 -0.67 -9.67 -5.32
C ASN A 11 -1.48 -10.32 -6.45
N PRO A 12 -1.89 -9.59 -7.50
CA PRO A 12 -2.62 -10.16 -8.64
C PRO A 12 -1.83 -11.22 -9.42
N ALA A 13 -0.52 -11.37 -9.21
CA ALA A 13 0.26 -12.49 -9.76
C ALA A 13 -0.12 -13.84 -9.14
N ARG A 14 -0.61 -13.85 -7.89
CA ARG A 14 -1.06 -15.09 -7.21
C ARG A 14 -2.35 -15.65 -7.81
N ILE A 15 -3.09 -14.75 -8.48
CA ILE A 15 -4.37 -14.91 -9.15
C ILE A 15 -4.19 -15.53 -10.55
N ILE A 16 -3.02 -15.61 -11.18
CA ILE A 16 -2.87 -16.10 -12.58
C ILE A 16 -2.04 -17.37 -12.78
N ASP A 17 -1.53 -17.98 -11.72
CA ASP A 17 -0.81 -19.26 -11.78
C ASP A 17 -1.74 -20.46 -11.49
N GLU A 18 -1.99 -21.33 -12.47
CA GLU A 18 -2.99 -22.43 -12.39
C GLU A 18 -2.75 -23.46 -11.28
N HIS A 19 -1.53 -23.49 -10.77
CA HIS A 19 -1.10 -24.41 -9.71
C HIS A 19 -0.88 -23.70 -8.36
N SER A 20 -1.06 -22.38 -8.30
CA SER A 20 -1.10 -21.62 -7.05
C SER A 20 -2.43 -21.88 -6.33
N PRO A 21 -2.44 -22.02 -4.98
CA PRO A 21 -3.69 -22.12 -4.22
C PRO A 21 -4.55 -20.84 -4.29
N ALA A 22 -4.05 -19.79 -4.94
CA ALA A 22 -4.76 -18.54 -5.16
C ALA A 22 -5.06 -18.27 -6.65
N TYR A 23 -4.93 -19.26 -7.54
CA TYR A 23 -5.26 -19.12 -8.96
C TYR A 23 -6.70 -18.67 -9.21
N ILE A 24 -6.87 -17.80 -10.18
CA ILE A 24 -8.11 -17.26 -10.72
C ILE A 24 -7.89 -17.04 -12.24
N PRO A 25 -8.44 -17.90 -13.10
CA PRO A 25 -8.32 -17.71 -14.54
C PRO A 25 -8.99 -16.38 -14.92
N ILE A 26 -8.23 -15.43 -15.47
CA ILE A 26 -8.77 -14.14 -15.92
C ILE A 26 -8.98 -14.14 -17.43
N PRO A 27 -10.22 -14.31 -17.91
CA PRO A 27 -10.66 -13.82 -19.20
C PRO A 27 -11.03 -12.33 -19.09
N ASP A 28 -11.04 -11.61 -20.22
CA ASP A 28 -11.38 -10.18 -20.37
C ASP A 28 -10.23 -9.16 -20.12
N GLU A 29 -10.15 -8.17 -21.02
CA GLU A 29 -9.14 -7.10 -21.12
C GLU A 29 -9.04 -6.27 -19.83
N GLN A 30 -10.16 -6.03 -19.15
CA GLN A 30 -10.25 -5.23 -17.93
C GLN A 30 -9.52 -5.89 -16.74
N ALA A 31 -9.49 -7.23 -16.72
CA ALA A 31 -8.83 -7.97 -15.66
C ALA A 31 -7.30 -7.96 -15.84
N ALA A 32 -6.83 -7.92 -17.10
CA ALA A 32 -5.43 -7.73 -17.43
C ALA A 32 -4.94 -6.33 -17.04
N GLU A 33 -5.74 -5.28 -17.31
CA GLU A 33 -5.41 -3.91 -16.90
C GLU A 33 -5.26 -3.78 -15.38
N THR A 34 -6.18 -4.40 -14.63
CA THR A 34 -6.18 -4.36 -13.16
C THR A 34 -4.95 -5.06 -12.57
N CYS A 35 -4.52 -6.18 -13.16
CA CYS A 35 -3.32 -6.89 -12.72
C CYS A 35 -2.03 -6.07 -12.95
N LEU A 36 -2.01 -5.22 -13.97
CA LEU A 36 -0.87 -4.35 -14.30
C LEU A 36 -0.86 -3.05 -13.51
N ALA A 37 -2.04 -2.48 -13.23
CA ALA A 37 -2.18 -1.24 -12.47
C ALA A 37 -1.62 -1.36 -11.05
N TRP A 38 -1.74 -2.54 -10.43
CA TRP A 38 -1.34 -2.75 -9.04
C TRP A 38 0.18 -2.69 -8.80
N PRO A 39 1.03 -3.47 -9.49
CA PRO A 39 2.49 -3.35 -9.34
C PRO A 39 3.00 -1.95 -9.67
N VAL A 40 2.36 -1.25 -10.62
CA VAL A 40 2.72 0.12 -10.99
C VAL A 40 2.36 1.09 -9.87
N ALA A 41 1.18 0.95 -9.26
CA ALA A 41 0.76 1.75 -8.11
C ALA A 41 1.69 1.52 -6.91
N GLU A 42 2.08 0.28 -6.61
CA GLU A 42 3.04 -0.03 -5.54
C GLU A 42 4.41 0.60 -5.79
N ARG A 43 4.94 0.47 -7.02
CA ARG A 43 6.23 1.08 -7.38
C ARG A 43 6.20 2.59 -7.27
N ARG A 44 5.11 3.23 -7.71
CA ARG A 44 4.91 4.68 -7.58
C ARG A 44 4.79 5.12 -6.13
N ALA A 45 4.06 4.37 -5.31
CA ALA A 45 3.94 4.66 -3.88
C ALA A 45 5.29 4.54 -3.17
N ALA A 46 6.06 3.48 -3.47
CA ALA A 46 7.40 3.30 -2.92
C ALA A 46 8.36 4.42 -3.34
N GLN A 47 8.33 4.82 -4.62
CA GLN A 47 9.14 5.93 -5.12
C GLN A 47 8.75 7.26 -4.46
N TRP A 48 7.45 7.56 -4.37
CA TRP A 48 6.96 8.76 -3.71
C TRP A 48 7.38 8.81 -2.24
N LEU A 49 7.32 7.68 -1.52
CA LEU A 49 7.77 7.60 -0.13
C LEU A 49 9.27 7.93 0.01
N GLU A 50 10.14 7.43 -0.87
CA GLU A 50 11.56 7.77 -0.82
C GLU A 50 11.80 9.25 -1.12
N GLU A 51 11.14 9.78 -2.16
CA GLU A 51 11.25 11.19 -2.55
C GLU A 51 10.75 12.14 -1.44
N ASN A 52 9.74 11.74 -0.69
CA ASN A 52 9.12 12.55 0.36
C ASN A 52 9.67 12.24 1.75
N ARG A 53 10.61 11.29 1.89
CA ARG A 53 11.14 10.84 3.19
C ARG A 53 11.62 12.00 4.04
N ALA A 54 12.43 12.90 3.49
CA ALA A 54 12.94 14.07 4.22
C ALA A 54 11.84 15.03 4.69
N ALA A 55 10.77 15.21 3.90
CA ALA A 55 9.64 16.07 4.27
C ALA A 55 8.78 15.43 5.38
N LEU A 56 8.57 14.11 5.29
CA LEU A 56 7.89 13.33 6.32
C LEU A 56 8.68 13.32 7.63
N ASP A 57 9.99 13.10 7.57
CA ASP A 57 10.88 13.11 8.74
C ASP A 57 10.86 14.48 9.44
N SER A 58 10.97 15.57 8.67
CA SER A 58 10.86 16.94 9.20
C SER A 58 9.49 17.21 9.84
N SER A 59 8.41 16.76 9.20
CA SER A 59 7.05 16.92 9.73
C SER A 59 6.84 16.11 11.02
N ASN A 60 7.39 14.90 11.08
CA ASN A 60 7.33 14.05 12.28
C ASN A 60 8.12 14.67 13.43
N ALA A 61 9.34 15.15 13.17
CA ALA A 61 10.15 15.85 14.18
C ALA A 61 9.43 17.08 14.74
N TYR A 62 8.76 17.87 13.88
CA TYR A 62 7.96 19.00 14.33
C TYR A 62 6.81 18.58 15.27
N ILE A 63 6.13 17.47 14.96
CA ILE A 63 5.05 16.94 15.81
C ILE A 63 5.62 16.39 17.13
N GLU A 64 6.80 15.77 17.12
CA GLU A 64 7.48 15.30 18.33
C GLU A 64 7.84 16.47 19.26
N ASP A 65 8.32 17.58 18.70
CA ASP A 65 8.73 18.76 19.48
C ASP A 65 7.55 19.63 19.93
N HIS A 66 6.51 19.80 19.10
CA HIS A 66 5.43 20.76 19.33
C HIS A 66 4.08 20.11 19.65
N GLY A 67 3.98 18.78 19.54
CA GLY A 67 2.73 18.04 19.63
C GLY A 67 1.88 18.16 18.35
N LEU A 68 0.82 17.36 18.30
CA LEU A 68 -0.13 17.36 17.17
C LEU A 68 -1.00 18.63 17.19
N PRO A 69 -0.89 19.54 16.20
CA PRO A 69 -1.55 20.85 16.25
C PRO A 69 -3.08 20.78 16.33
N LEU A 70 -3.67 19.75 15.71
CA LEU A 70 -5.12 19.54 15.66
C LEU A 70 -5.63 18.54 16.71
N ALA A 71 -4.74 17.99 17.56
CA ALA A 71 -5.17 17.10 18.65
C ALA A 71 -6.25 17.71 19.57
N PRO A 72 -6.25 19.02 19.88
CA PRO A 72 -7.28 19.63 20.71
C PRO A 72 -8.70 19.59 20.12
N PHE A 73 -8.84 19.43 18.81
CA PHE A 73 -10.14 19.40 18.12
C PHE A 73 -10.63 17.98 17.84
N ARG A 74 -9.89 16.94 18.29
CA ARG A 74 -10.26 15.54 18.07
C ARG A 74 -11.35 15.14 19.07
N ASN A 75 -12.60 15.13 18.61
CA ASN A 75 -13.73 14.52 19.33
C ASN A 75 -13.67 12.99 19.19
N PHE A 76 -13.72 12.27 20.31
CA PHE A 76 -13.86 10.82 20.39
C PHE A 76 -15.21 10.47 21.02
#